data_AF-A0A0N8WHB7-F1
#
_entry.id   AF-A0A0N8WHB7-F1
#
_cell.length_a   1.000
_cell.length_b   1.000
_cell.length_c   1.000
_cell.angle_alpha   90.00
_cell.angle_beta   90.00
_cell.angle_gamma   90.00
#
_symmetry.space_group_name_H-M   'P 1'
#
loop_
_entity.id
_entity.type
_entity.pdbx_description
1 polymer ?
#
loop_
_entity_poly.entity_id
_entity_poly.type
_entity_poly.pdbx_seq_one_letter_code
_entity_poly.pdbx_strand_id
1 'polypeptide(L)'
;MAQVGINTIEPTADLEIVADASPMTGKYNGIIIPKVDALPVTGDATFPTAAQAGLLVYLNPSATPDGTEGIYMFDGSQYIKLEPASASGAFYDNGTTNFATTTTSNVQRTGKVSVGSSLSTGKFNVDVVSANNSADPIAIKVENNNTGTGSVNTYSAYLENKSTVGGTGIKYGIRSEVSSAGNSDRVGIYNNVISSGSAARGVIGINNVVGGTSGTTAINIGIRSEIGTPASDANSFGIYSIARGNDLRNNYSGWFQGDKFAIKNEDNSDGYEMPTISGNAGQVLMTNGTDVAAWTDLPAANSSPVFYGEGTLNSATNTTDAIERSGSILLNMDANVSPTVLSLNNSNPGTGSGNRFTIDAINNASASGSKYGIRNRVSADGAGSHFGIDNDVQISAADQVNYGIRNNMGVTVGAASTNYGIYTEAGNSGGEGTIYSIYSLAQNNGSEPAYSGYFRGDRFAIKNEDDSDGYEMPTISGTAGQVLTTDGAGVATWKGGFVSSRNILSANQILGSADTWIKLNMNNSVINAGNGYNSTTNRFESSEAGIFKVNAQFHSTNSYGNDIFTGISIFVNGVIYAEHSVNHHNNGQLYRNVTATVDLPANGFIEIFARSSDSNFEIDGSGVKTYFEVQRLF
;
A
#
# COMPACT_ATOMS: atom_id res chain seq x y z
N MET A 1 -12.65 -8.71 131.13
CA MET A 1 -13.78 -8.40 130.24
C MET A 1 -14.66 -9.62 130.23
N ALA A 2 -15.93 -9.48 130.60
CA ALA A 2 -16.91 -10.57 130.60
C ALA A 2 -17.80 -10.37 129.39
N GLN A 3 -17.94 -11.39 128.53
CA GLN A 3 -18.93 -11.37 127.48
C GLN A 3 -20.32 -11.61 128.10
N VAL A 4 -21.31 -10.84 127.68
CA VAL A 4 -22.70 -11.00 128.11
C VAL A 4 -23.49 -11.59 126.95
N GLY A 5 -23.81 -12.88 127.06
CA GLY A 5 -24.78 -13.53 126.19
C GLY A 5 -26.17 -13.49 126.81
N ILE A 6 -27.16 -12.97 126.08
CA ILE A 6 -28.58 -13.10 126.44
C ILE A 6 -29.20 -14.08 125.45
N ASN A 7 -29.76 -15.17 126.00
CA ASN A 7 -30.35 -16.27 125.22
C ASN A 7 -29.36 -17.02 124.30
N THR A 8 -28.05 -16.90 124.58
CA THR A 8 -26.98 -17.74 124.03
C THR A 8 -25.97 -18.03 125.15
N ILE A 9 -25.37 -19.23 125.10
CA ILE A 9 -24.32 -19.63 126.05
C ILE A 9 -22.90 -19.53 125.46
N GLU A 10 -22.80 -19.24 124.16
CA GLU A 10 -21.53 -19.00 123.46
C GLU A 10 -21.58 -17.63 122.77
N PRO A 11 -21.53 -16.51 123.52
CA PRO A 11 -21.52 -15.19 122.90
C PRO A 11 -20.22 -14.99 122.10
N THR A 12 -20.39 -14.63 120.83
CA THR A 12 -19.33 -14.35 119.86
C THR A 12 -18.87 -12.88 119.88
N ALA A 13 -19.57 -12.03 120.64
CA ALA A 13 -19.25 -10.62 120.87
C ALA A 13 -19.29 -10.28 122.36
N ASP A 14 -18.76 -9.12 122.74
CA ASP A 14 -18.81 -8.64 124.14
C ASP A 14 -20.25 -8.50 124.67
N LEU A 15 -21.21 -8.20 123.80
CA LEU A 15 -22.64 -8.31 124.04
C LEU A 15 -23.28 -8.98 122.82
N GLU A 16 -23.89 -10.15 123.02
CA GLU A 16 -24.69 -10.82 122.00
C GLU A 16 -26.08 -11.12 122.54
N ILE A 17 -27.10 -10.71 121.77
CA ILE A 17 -28.51 -10.95 122.10
C ILE A 17 -29.08 -11.76 120.94
N VAL A 18 -29.31 -13.06 121.19
CA VAL A 18 -29.85 -13.98 120.19
C VAL A 18 -31.37 -14.04 120.34
N ALA A 19 -32.08 -13.68 119.26
CA ALA A 19 -33.52 -13.78 119.21
C ALA A 19 -33.99 -15.23 119.42
N ASP A 20 -35.10 -15.43 120.13
CA ASP A 20 -35.79 -16.72 120.18
C ASP A 20 -36.31 -17.06 118.78
N ALA A 21 -35.96 -18.21 118.22
CA ALA A 21 -36.41 -18.59 116.88
C ALA A 21 -37.94 -18.80 116.80
N SER A 22 -38.65 -18.93 117.93
CA SER A 22 -40.10 -19.15 117.96
C SER A 22 -40.75 -18.54 119.22
N PRO A 23 -40.82 -17.20 119.34
CA PRO A 23 -41.36 -16.56 120.53
C PRO A 23 -42.86 -16.89 120.68
N MET A 24 -43.29 -17.25 121.90
CA MET A 24 -44.69 -17.50 122.22
C MET A 24 -45.58 -16.28 121.93
N THR A 25 -46.88 -16.50 121.71
CA THR A 25 -47.84 -15.40 121.48
C THR A 25 -47.77 -14.34 122.57
N GLY A 26 -47.57 -13.07 122.17
CA GLY A 26 -47.40 -11.93 123.09
C GLY A 26 -45.96 -11.69 123.57
N LYS A 27 -44.99 -12.52 123.14
CA LYS A 27 -43.55 -12.27 123.29
C LYS A 27 -42.98 -11.84 121.94
N TYR A 28 -42.03 -10.91 121.96
CA TYR A 28 -41.41 -10.35 120.75
C TYR A 28 -39.90 -10.37 120.93
N ASN A 29 -39.19 -10.79 119.89
CA ASN A 29 -37.75 -10.59 119.82
C ASN A 29 -37.45 -9.13 119.49
N GLY A 30 -36.40 -8.62 120.11
CA GLY A 30 -35.91 -7.27 119.85
C GLY A 30 -35.34 -6.65 121.10
N ILE A 31 -34.70 -5.51 120.91
CA ILE A 31 -34.20 -4.66 121.98
C ILE A 31 -35.04 -3.39 121.91
N ILE A 32 -35.74 -3.07 123.00
CA ILE A 32 -36.37 -1.76 123.12
C ILE A 32 -35.27 -0.78 123.51
N ILE A 33 -34.81 0.00 122.54
CA ILE A 33 -33.93 1.15 122.80
C ILE A 33 -34.75 2.30 123.41
N PRO A 34 -34.12 3.22 124.15
CA PRO A 34 -34.80 4.36 124.74
C PRO A 34 -35.57 5.16 123.69
N LYS A 35 -36.86 5.36 123.96
CA LYS A 35 -37.72 6.23 123.16
C LYS A 35 -37.65 7.65 123.72
N VAL A 36 -37.40 8.62 122.86
CA VAL A 36 -37.38 10.04 123.22
C VAL A 36 -38.41 10.78 122.39
N ASP A 37 -39.04 11.79 122.99
CA ASP A 37 -39.95 12.68 122.27
C ASP A 37 -39.16 13.75 121.50
N ALA A 38 -37.97 14.14 121.95
CA ALA A 38 -37.09 15.02 121.21
C ALA A 38 -35.65 14.52 121.26
N LEU A 39 -34.90 14.69 120.18
CA LEU A 39 -33.46 14.46 120.22
C LEU A 39 -32.83 15.55 121.10
N PRO A 40 -31.91 15.19 122.02
CA PRO A 40 -31.11 16.18 122.74
C PRO A 40 -30.44 17.15 121.76
N VAL A 41 -30.40 18.44 122.09
CA VAL A 41 -29.83 19.50 121.26
C VAL A 41 -28.44 19.90 121.74
N THR A 42 -27.52 20.17 120.81
CA THR A 42 -26.14 20.54 121.12
C THR A 42 -26.10 21.79 122.00
N GLY A 43 -25.46 21.69 123.17
CA GLY A 43 -25.35 22.78 124.16
C GLY A 43 -26.22 22.60 125.41
N ASP A 44 -27.13 21.63 125.44
CA ASP A 44 -27.84 21.22 126.66
C ASP A 44 -26.93 20.36 127.57
N ALA A 45 -27.13 20.45 128.89
CA ALA A 45 -26.43 19.64 129.90
C ALA A 45 -26.67 18.12 129.71
N THR A 46 -27.72 17.75 128.98
CA THR A 46 -28.09 16.37 128.65
C THR A 46 -27.63 15.92 127.24
N PHE A 47 -26.93 16.77 126.48
CA PHE A 47 -26.41 16.36 125.17
C PHE A 47 -25.20 15.42 125.34
N PRO A 48 -25.16 14.27 124.65
CA PRO A 48 -24.04 13.34 124.78
C PRO A 48 -22.72 13.96 124.29
N THR A 49 -21.61 13.54 124.89
CA THR A 49 -20.26 13.87 124.44
C THR A 49 -19.74 12.79 123.49
N ALA A 50 -18.60 13.02 122.83
CA ALA A 50 -17.98 12.03 121.95
C ALA A 50 -17.76 10.64 122.61
N ALA A 51 -17.63 10.58 123.94
CA ALA A 51 -17.52 9.30 124.66
C ALA A 51 -18.79 8.43 124.58
N GLN A 52 -19.95 9.01 124.27
CA GLN A 52 -21.22 8.30 124.07
C GLN A 52 -21.54 8.08 122.58
N ALA A 53 -20.55 8.14 121.68
CA ALA A 53 -20.72 7.73 120.29
C ALA A 53 -21.25 6.28 120.22
N GLY A 54 -22.24 6.04 119.37
CA GLY A 54 -22.99 4.78 119.28
C GLY A 54 -24.26 4.73 120.13
N LEU A 55 -24.60 5.79 120.88
CA LEU A 55 -25.86 5.87 121.61
C LEU A 55 -27.05 5.83 120.64
N LEU A 56 -27.92 4.83 120.80
CA LEU A 56 -29.13 4.67 120.01
C LEU A 56 -30.35 5.17 120.77
N VAL A 57 -31.14 6.01 120.10
CA VAL A 57 -32.47 6.43 120.56
C VAL A 57 -33.47 6.27 119.45
N TYR A 58 -34.72 6.00 119.82
CA TYR A 58 -35.83 6.03 118.89
C TYR A 58 -36.60 7.34 119.09
N LEU A 59 -36.68 8.18 118.06
CA LEU A 59 -37.46 9.41 118.12
C LEU A 59 -38.93 9.08 117.87
N ASN A 60 -39.78 9.33 118.87
CA ASN A 60 -41.21 9.02 118.81
C ASN A 60 -41.94 9.85 117.74
N PRO A 61 -42.96 9.28 117.08
CA PRO A 61 -43.76 9.96 116.07
C PRO A 61 -44.62 11.09 116.66
N SER A 62 -45.00 10.99 117.94
CA SER A 62 -45.91 11.92 118.60
C SER A 62 -45.33 13.33 118.80
N ALA A 63 -44.04 13.52 118.58
CA ALA A 63 -43.36 14.78 118.83
C ALA A 63 -42.86 15.50 117.57
N THR A 64 -42.92 14.87 116.38
CA THR A 64 -42.59 15.53 115.10
C THR A 64 -43.44 14.98 113.94
N PRO A 65 -44.30 15.78 113.29
CA PRO A 65 -45.16 15.33 112.17
C PRO A 65 -44.43 15.09 110.83
N ASP A 66 -43.14 15.42 110.73
CA ASP A 66 -42.46 15.64 109.43
C ASP A 66 -41.56 14.47 108.98
N GLY A 67 -41.90 13.22 109.34
CA GLY A 67 -41.17 12.03 108.85
C GLY A 67 -39.78 11.84 109.47
N THR A 68 -39.50 12.53 110.57
CA THR A 68 -38.27 12.39 111.36
C THR A 68 -38.32 11.26 112.38
N GLU A 69 -39.45 10.56 112.56
CA GLU A 69 -39.52 9.32 113.35
C GLU A 69 -38.49 8.30 112.85
N GLY A 70 -37.80 7.65 113.78
CA GLY A 70 -36.87 6.58 113.43
C GLY A 70 -35.80 6.34 114.47
N ILE A 71 -34.89 5.40 114.16
CA ILE A 71 -33.72 5.13 114.97
C ILE A 71 -32.64 6.14 114.61
N TYR A 72 -32.16 6.85 115.63
CA TYR A 72 -31.01 7.74 115.53
C TYR A 72 -29.84 7.18 116.32
N MET A 73 -28.66 7.30 115.74
CA MET A 73 -27.39 6.97 116.37
C MET A 73 -26.59 8.25 116.58
N PHE A 74 -26.11 8.47 117.80
CA PHE A 74 -25.20 9.56 118.09
C PHE A 74 -23.81 9.21 117.55
N ASP A 75 -23.31 9.94 116.56
CA ASP A 75 -22.05 9.63 115.88
C ASP A 75 -20.79 10.12 116.65
N GLY A 76 -21.00 10.72 117.83
CA GLY A 76 -19.96 11.38 118.61
C GLY A 76 -20.04 12.91 118.58
N SER A 77 -20.80 13.48 117.65
CA SER A 77 -21.06 14.92 117.53
C SER A 77 -22.55 15.28 117.39
N GLN A 78 -23.34 14.44 116.72
CA GLN A 78 -24.76 14.67 116.46
C GLN A 78 -25.54 13.34 116.34
N TYR A 79 -26.86 13.41 116.39
CA TYR A 79 -27.74 12.28 116.10
C TYR A 79 -27.98 12.17 114.59
N ILE A 80 -27.60 11.03 113.99
CA ILE A 80 -27.84 10.70 112.58
C ILE A 80 -28.96 9.65 112.49
N LYS A 81 -29.92 9.88 111.61
CA LYS A 81 -30.98 8.92 111.30
C LYS A 81 -30.42 7.74 110.51
N LEU A 82 -30.72 6.51 110.92
CA LEU A 82 -30.35 5.31 110.18
C LEU A 82 -31.45 4.97 109.16
N GLU A 83 -31.20 5.19 107.86
CA GLU A 83 -32.12 4.86 106.76
C GLU A 83 -31.46 3.88 105.76
N PRO A 84 -32.22 2.96 105.12
CA PRO A 84 -31.69 2.03 104.14
C PRO A 84 -31.36 2.72 102.80
N ALA A 85 -30.20 2.42 102.21
CA ALA A 85 -29.76 2.97 100.93
C ALA A 85 -30.62 2.47 99.75
N SER A 86 -31.16 3.37 98.94
CA SER A 86 -31.95 3.03 97.72
C SER A 86 -31.03 2.59 96.57
N ALA A 87 -31.32 1.46 95.91
CA ALA A 87 -30.55 0.95 94.77
C ALA A 87 -30.88 1.72 93.47
N SER A 88 -29.88 1.91 92.58
CA SER A 88 -29.99 2.60 91.30
C SER A 88 -29.72 1.66 90.11
N GLY A 89 -30.67 1.53 89.18
CA GLY A 89 -30.56 0.77 87.92
C GLY A 89 -30.79 1.64 86.66
N ALA A 90 -30.26 1.22 85.50
CA ALA A 90 -30.27 2.03 84.26
C ALA A 90 -31.41 1.71 83.27
N PHE A 91 -32.15 0.62 83.48
CA PHE A 91 -33.23 0.14 82.61
C PHE A 91 -34.45 -0.28 83.44
N TYR A 92 -35.64 0.04 82.92
CA TYR A 92 -36.94 -0.19 83.54
C TYR A 92 -37.76 -1.21 82.75
N ASP A 93 -38.71 -1.92 83.36
CA ASP A 93 -39.69 -2.68 82.59
C ASP A 93 -40.52 -1.72 81.73
N ASN A 94 -40.80 -2.13 80.49
CA ASN A 94 -41.49 -1.31 79.48
C ASN A 94 -42.81 -0.73 80.03
N GLY A 95 -42.99 0.59 79.91
CA GLY A 95 -44.14 1.32 80.47
C GLY A 95 -44.11 1.60 81.97
N THR A 96 -43.09 1.17 82.72
CA THR A 96 -42.99 1.38 84.18
C THR A 96 -41.76 2.19 84.58
N THR A 97 -41.69 2.57 85.86
CA THR A 97 -40.49 3.11 86.53
C THR A 97 -39.77 2.07 87.40
N ASN A 98 -40.18 0.80 87.34
CA ASN A 98 -39.55 -0.29 88.08
C ASN A 98 -38.35 -0.80 87.30
N PHE A 99 -37.23 -1.07 87.98
CA PHE A 99 -36.05 -1.65 87.32
C PHE A 99 -36.35 -3.04 86.77
N ALA A 100 -35.91 -3.32 85.55
CA ALA A 100 -36.06 -4.64 84.96
C ALA A 100 -35.16 -5.64 85.69
N THR A 101 -35.75 -6.73 86.21
CA THR A 101 -35.05 -7.72 87.06
C THR A 101 -34.84 -9.08 86.39
N THR A 102 -35.35 -9.28 85.16
CA THR A 102 -35.24 -10.56 84.45
C THR A 102 -34.67 -10.39 83.05
N THR A 103 -34.03 -11.44 82.51
CA THR A 103 -33.48 -11.46 81.14
C THR A 103 -34.54 -11.62 80.06
N THR A 104 -35.79 -11.90 80.44
CA THR A 104 -36.93 -12.06 79.53
C THR A 104 -37.87 -10.85 79.51
N SER A 105 -37.67 -9.90 80.42
CA SER A 105 -38.43 -8.64 80.46
C SER A 105 -38.20 -7.79 79.21
N ASN A 106 -39.25 -7.15 78.71
CA ASN A 106 -39.12 -6.04 77.78
C ASN A 106 -38.63 -4.81 78.56
N VAL A 107 -37.46 -4.27 78.22
CA VAL A 107 -36.82 -3.18 78.97
C VAL A 107 -36.85 -1.84 78.22
N GLN A 108 -36.98 -0.72 78.94
CA GLN A 108 -36.95 0.66 78.42
C GLN A 108 -36.07 1.56 79.30
N ARG A 109 -35.60 2.68 78.75
CA ARG A 109 -35.07 3.81 79.55
C ARG A 109 -35.28 5.12 78.80
N THR A 110 -35.45 6.19 79.54
CA THR A 110 -35.83 7.51 79.00
C THR A 110 -34.64 8.34 78.49
N GLY A 111 -33.40 8.04 78.88
CA GLY A 111 -32.17 8.68 78.37
C GLY A 111 -31.65 8.08 77.04
N LYS A 112 -30.47 8.49 76.53
CA LYS A 112 -29.79 7.92 75.31
C LYS A 112 -28.85 6.75 75.64
N VAL A 113 -28.84 5.63 74.87
CA VAL A 113 -28.07 4.40 75.23
C VAL A 113 -26.75 4.51 74.49
N SER A 114 -25.64 4.22 75.17
CA SER A 114 -24.38 3.89 74.51
C SER A 114 -24.02 2.44 74.85
N VAL A 115 -23.68 1.62 73.86
CA VAL A 115 -23.20 0.24 74.05
C VAL A 115 -21.85 0.12 73.34
N GLY A 116 -20.75 0.10 74.10
CA GLY A 116 -19.40 -0.27 73.62
C GLY A 116 -18.51 0.82 72.99
N SER A 117 -17.89 1.66 73.84
CA SER A 117 -16.71 2.54 73.61
C SER A 117 -16.94 4.03 73.29
N SER A 118 -15.86 4.82 73.45
CA SER A 118 -15.82 6.25 73.80
C SER A 118 -16.53 7.20 72.80
N LEU A 119 -16.98 8.35 73.34
CA LEU A 119 -17.82 9.41 72.75
C LEU A 119 -17.45 10.00 71.36
N SER A 120 -16.50 9.43 70.60
CA SER A 120 -15.97 10.03 69.37
C SER A 120 -16.36 9.34 68.05
N THR A 121 -16.92 8.12 68.00
CA THR A 121 -17.34 7.50 66.73
C THR A 121 -18.58 6.60 66.86
N GLY A 122 -19.66 6.94 66.15
CA GLY A 122 -20.87 6.11 65.99
C GLY A 122 -21.76 5.95 67.25
N LYS A 123 -23.08 5.75 67.07
CA LYS A 123 -24.03 5.56 68.19
C LYS A 123 -24.65 4.15 68.24
N PHE A 124 -24.31 3.25 67.31
CA PHE A 124 -24.72 1.83 67.29
C PHE A 124 -23.78 1.02 66.38
N ASN A 125 -22.97 0.11 66.94
CA ASN A 125 -22.07 -0.79 66.20
C ASN A 125 -22.44 -2.26 66.51
N VAL A 126 -22.46 -3.13 65.49
CA VAL A 126 -22.73 -4.58 65.64
C VAL A 126 -21.61 -5.35 64.94
N ASP A 127 -20.76 -6.02 65.72
CA ASP A 127 -19.66 -6.86 65.21
C ASP A 127 -20.04 -8.34 65.27
N VAL A 128 -19.82 -9.06 64.16
CA VAL A 128 -19.97 -10.53 64.12
C VAL A 128 -18.60 -11.15 63.88
N VAL A 129 -18.04 -11.77 64.92
CA VAL A 129 -16.78 -12.52 64.86
C VAL A 129 -17.12 -14.01 64.84
N SER A 130 -16.86 -14.69 63.71
CA SER A 130 -17.03 -16.14 63.60
C SER A 130 -15.68 -16.81 63.33
N ALA A 131 -15.36 -17.84 64.12
CA ALA A 131 -14.15 -18.64 63.94
C ALA A 131 -14.37 -19.96 63.19
N ASN A 132 -15.62 -20.44 63.01
CA ASN A 132 -15.91 -21.72 62.34
C ASN A 132 -17.35 -21.72 61.79
N ASN A 133 -17.54 -21.77 60.46
CA ASN A 133 -18.86 -21.64 59.82
C ASN A 133 -19.43 -22.97 59.30
N SER A 134 -20.69 -23.25 59.63
CA SER A 134 -21.61 -24.06 58.79
C SER A 134 -22.87 -23.28 58.38
N ALA A 135 -22.89 -21.95 58.60
CA ALA A 135 -23.97 -21.05 58.20
C ALA A 135 -23.43 -19.62 57.95
N ASP A 136 -24.22 -18.78 57.27
CA ASP A 136 -23.86 -17.39 56.95
C ASP A 136 -23.95 -16.49 58.20
N PRO A 137 -22.85 -15.85 58.65
CA PRO A 137 -22.90 -14.88 59.75
C PRO A 137 -23.59 -13.58 59.31
N ILE A 138 -24.74 -13.24 59.91
CA ILE A 138 -25.51 -12.03 59.60
C ILE A 138 -25.48 -11.05 60.78
N ALA A 139 -24.91 -9.87 60.58
CA ALA A 139 -24.85 -8.81 61.60
C ALA A 139 -26.21 -8.15 61.85
N ILE A 140 -26.95 -7.83 60.79
CA ILE A 140 -28.28 -7.22 60.86
C ILE A 140 -29.14 -7.80 59.74
N LYS A 141 -30.28 -8.44 60.09
CA LYS A 141 -31.34 -8.84 59.14
C LYS A 141 -32.58 -8.00 59.40
N VAL A 142 -33.10 -7.33 58.38
CA VAL A 142 -34.36 -6.60 58.45
C VAL A 142 -35.29 -7.11 57.37
N GLU A 143 -36.38 -7.79 57.78
CA GLU A 143 -37.33 -8.44 56.89
C GLU A 143 -38.70 -7.77 57.00
N ASN A 144 -39.25 -7.30 55.87
CA ASN A 144 -40.61 -6.81 55.76
C ASN A 144 -41.42 -7.77 54.87
N ASN A 145 -42.18 -8.68 55.51
CA ASN A 145 -43.00 -9.70 54.84
C ASN A 145 -44.49 -9.29 54.82
N ASN A 146 -44.79 -8.09 54.30
CA ASN A 146 -46.18 -7.65 54.18
C ASN A 146 -46.93 -8.44 53.09
N THR A 147 -48.01 -9.11 53.47
CA THR A 147 -48.86 -9.91 52.57
C THR A 147 -50.14 -9.18 52.12
N GLY A 148 -50.31 -7.90 52.51
CA GLY A 148 -51.47 -7.10 52.16
C GLY A 148 -51.54 -6.75 50.67
N THR A 149 -52.75 -6.77 50.10
CA THR A 149 -53.02 -6.48 48.67
C THR A 149 -53.35 -5.02 48.35
N GLY A 150 -53.30 -4.12 49.35
CA GLY A 150 -53.54 -2.69 49.16
C GLY A 150 -52.39 -1.98 48.43
N SER A 151 -52.69 -0.91 47.69
CA SER A 151 -51.66 -0.03 47.11
C SER A 151 -50.99 0.81 48.20
N VAL A 152 -50.01 0.23 48.89
CA VAL A 152 -49.20 0.90 49.92
C VAL A 152 -47.72 0.66 49.64
N ASN A 153 -46.89 1.67 49.96
CA ASN A 153 -45.44 1.50 49.94
C ASN A 153 -45.01 0.80 51.24
N THR A 154 -44.17 -0.23 51.13
CA THR A 154 -43.54 -0.89 52.28
C THR A 154 -42.03 -0.68 52.22
N TYR A 155 -41.40 -0.58 53.39
CA TYR A 155 -39.96 -0.38 53.52
C TYR A 155 -39.41 -1.37 54.54
N SER A 156 -38.39 -2.15 54.18
CA SER A 156 -37.63 -2.95 55.16
C SER A 156 -36.71 -2.07 55.98
N ALA A 157 -36.09 -1.05 55.36
CA ALA A 157 -35.32 -0.03 56.03
C ALA A 157 -35.59 1.34 55.37
N TYR A 158 -35.77 2.38 56.19
CA TYR A 158 -35.91 3.78 55.75
C TYR A 158 -34.83 4.61 56.43
N LEU A 159 -33.83 5.03 55.67
CA LEU A 159 -32.62 5.68 56.18
C LEU A 159 -32.53 7.09 55.59
N GLU A 160 -32.66 8.11 56.44
CA GLU A 160 -32.56 9.52 56.05
C GLU A 160 -31.40 10.21 56.78
N ASN A 161 -30.58 10.96 56.03
CA ASN A 161 -29.58 11.85 56.60
C ASN A 161 -29.90 13.31 56.25
N LYS A 162 -30.64 14.00 57.13
CA LYS A 162 -31.07 15.41 56.98
C LYS A 162 -30.12 16.42 57.63
N SER A 163 -28.90 16.01 57.97
CA SER A 163 -27.94 16.89 58.66
C SER A 163 -27.56 18.11 57.83
N THR A 164 -27.32 19.27 58.46
CA THR A 164 -26.73 20.45 57.84
C THR A 164 -25.22 20.40 58.03
N VAL A 165 -24.48 19.92 57.03
CA VAL A 165 -23.01 20.07 57.01
C VAL A 165 -22.67 21.34 56.23
N GLY A 166 -21.84 22.22 56.79
CA GLY A 166 -21.25 23.36 56.10
C GLY A 166 -19.80 23.06 55.69
N GLY A 167 -19.29 23.73 54.63
CA GLY A 167 -17.93 23.52 54.11
C GLY A 167 -17.79 22.36 53.11
N THR A 168 -16.62 21.72 53.03
CA THR A 168 -16.27 20.58 52.15
C THR A 168 -16.71 19.21 52.69
N GLY A 169 -17.52 19.18 53.76
CA GLY A 169 -17.98 17.94 54.38
C GLY A 169 -18.95 17.15 53.48
N ILE A 170 -18.72 15.84 53.34
CA ILE A 170 -19.56 14.94 52.54
C ILE A 170 -20.62 14.28 53.43
N LYS A 171 -21.89 14.32 53.01
CA LYS A 171 -22.99 13.58 53.67
C LYS A 171 -23.10 12.20 53.07
N TYR A 172 -23.03 11.17 53.91
CA TYR A 172 -23.31 9.79 53.52
C TYR A 172 -24.69 9.38 54.03
N GLY A 173 -25.54 8.86 53.15
CA GLY A 173 -26.79 8.18 53.57
C GLY A 173 -26.51 6.78 54.08
N ILE A 174 -25.75 6.00 53.29
CA ILE A 174 -25.22 4.68 53.62
C ILE A 174 -23.79 4.64 53.10
N ARG A 175 -22.83 4.21 53.93
CA ARG A 175 -21.45 3.93 53.50
C ARG A 175 -21.17 2.45 53.76
N SER A 176 -20.96 1.70 52.68
CA SER A 176 -20.54 0.30 52.73
C SER A 176 -19.09 0.22 52.25
N GLU A 177 -18.18 -0.18 53.12
CA GLU A 177 -16.77 -0.38 52.81
C GLU A 177 -16.42 -1.85 53.02
N VAL A 178 -15.90 -2.50 51.98
CA VAL A 178 -15.47 -3.91 52.04
C VAL A 178 -14.01 -3.97 51.63
N SER A 179 -13.13 -4.08 52.62
CA SER A 179 -11.68 -4.16 52.43
C SER A 179 -11.14 -5.43 53.09
N SER A 180 -10.20 -6.10 52.43
CA SER A 180 -9.46 -7.22 53.01
C SER A 180 -8.11 -7.41 52.28
N ALA A 181 -7.18 -8.16 52.86
CA ALA A 181 -5.90 -8.49 52.25
C ALA A 181 -5.92 -9.81 51.45
N GLY A 182 -7.07 -10.52 51.40
CA GLY A 182 -7.18 -11.86 50.79
C GLY A 182 -7.75 -11.88 49.37
N ASN A 183 -7.60 -13.02 48.69
CA ASN A 183 -7.96 -13.23 47.27
C ASN A 183 -9.45 -13.59 47.02
N SER A 184 -10.32 -13.45 48.01
CA SER A 184 -11.75 -13.77 47.88
C SER A 184 -12.54 -12.63 47.25
N ASP A 185 -13.67 -12.96 46.63
CA ASP A 185 -14.62 -12.00 46.08
C ASP A 185 -15.11 -11.04 47.17
N ARG A 186 -15.17 -9.75 46.83
CA ARG A 186 -15.68 -8.70 47.72
C ARG A 186 -16.89 -8.09 47.05
N VAL A 187 -18.04 -8.22 47.71
CA VAL A 187 -19.30 -7.66 47.22
C VAL A 187 -19.79 -6.65 48.24
N GLY A 188 -19.64 -5.35 47.91
CA GLY A 188 -20.08 -4.27 48.80
C GLY A 188 -21.59 -4.17 48.94
N ILE A 189 -22.30 -4.30 47.82
CA ILE A 189 -23.76 -4.32 47.77
C ILE A 189 -24.18 -5.35 46.71
N TYR A 190 -24.88 -6.40 47.14
CA TYR A 190 -25.53 -7.36 46.25
C TYR A 190 -27.04 -7.15 46.28
N ASN A 191 -27.63 -6.74 45.16
CA ASN A 191 -29.08 -6.60 45.01
C ASN A 191 -29.58 -7.68 44.05
N ASN A 192 -30.34 -8.64 44.55
CA ASN A 192 -31.02 -9.65 43.74
C ASN A 192 -32.53 -9.40 43.78
N VAL A 193 -33.11 -8.95 42.67
CA VAL A 193 -34.53 -8.58 42.59
C VAL A 193 -35.22 -9.48 41.58
N ILE A 194 -36.03 -10.42 42.08
CA ILE A 194 -36.73 -11.43 41.29
C ILE A 194 -38.24 -11.21 41.45
N SER A 195 -38.96 -11.14 40.34
CA SER A 195 -40.44 -11.20 40.36
C SER A 195 -40.87 -12.62 40.00
N SER A 196 -41.67 -13.24 40.87
CA SER A 196 -42.18 -14.62 40.69
C SER A 196 -43.56 -14.67 40.02
N GLY A 197 -44.17 -13.53 39.71
CA GLY A 197 -45.48 -13.44 39.05
C GLY A 197 -45.39 -12.96 37.61
N SER A 198 -46.39 -13.28 36.78
CA SER A 198 -46.58 -12.68 35.45
C SER A 198 -46.92 -11.20 35.59
N ALA A 199 -45.93 -10.34 35.87
CA ALA A 199 -46.15 -8.94 36.13
C ALA A 199 -46.15 -8.11 34.84
N ALA A 200 -47.22 -7.34 34.62
CA ALA A 200 -47.34 -6.32 33.57
C ALA A 200 -46.54 -5.02 33.88
N ARG A 201 -45.58 -5.05 34.81
CA ARG A 201 -44.82 -3.87 35.27
C ARG A 201 -43.33 -4.21 35.46
N GLY A 202 -42.45 -3.24 35.23
CA GLY A 202 -41.00 -3.44 35.28
C GLY A 202 -40.46 -3.75 36.67
N VAL A 203 -39.43 -4.60 36.72
CA VAL A 203 -38.61 -4.89 37.92
C VAL A 203 -37.41 -3.95 37.89
N ILE A 204 -37.22 -3.15 38.95
CA ILE A 204 -36.11 -2.18 39.04
C ILE A 204 -35.23 -2.58 40.22
N GLY A 205 -33.96 -2.92 39.94
CA GLY A 205 -33.00 -3.32 40.97
C GLY A 205 -32.46 -2.14 41.78
N ILE A 206 -32.09 -1.05 41.09
CA ILE A 206 -31.59 0.19 41.69
C ILE A 206 -32.27 1.35 40.96
N ASN A 207 -32.97 2.21 41.70
CA ASN A 207 -33.58 3.44 41.18
C ASN A 207 -32.96 4.66 41.87
N ASN A 208 -32.07 5.36 41.18
CA ASN A 208 -31.42 6.56 41.70
C ASN A 208 -32.11 7.80 41.14
N VAL A 209 -32.57 8.69 42.02
CA VAL A 209 -33.11 10.01 41.65
C VAL A 209 -32.26 11.07 42.32
N VAL A 210 -31.63 11.94 41.53
CA VAL A 210 -30.84 13.07 42.02
C VAL A 210 -31.57 14.37 41.67
N GLY A 211 -31.87 15.17 42.70
CA GLY A 211 -32.51 16.48 42.53
C GLY A 211 -31.54 17.53 41.98
N GLY A 212 -32.08 18.56 41.34
CA GLY A 212 -31.27 19.66 40.79
C GLY A 212 -30.66 20.54 41.89
N THR A 213 -29.38 20.86 41.73
CA THR A 213 -28.71 21.93 42.50
C THR A 213 -28.72 23.24 41.69
N SER A 214 -28.91 24.37 42.34
CA SER A 214 -28.92 25.70 41.71
C SER A 214 -27.56 26.38 41.88
N GLY A 215 -26.72 26.34 40.85
CA GLY A 215 -25.42 27.03 40.79
C GLY A 215 -24.66 26.70 39.50
N THR A 216 -23.96 27.67 38.90
CA THR A 216 -23.31 27.52 37.58
C THR A 216 -22.11 26.57 37.56
N THR A 217 -21.63 26.14 38.72
CA THR A 217 -20.51 25.19 38.90
C THR A 217 -20.93 23.89 39.58
N ALA A 218 -22.22 23.73 39.89
CA ALA A 218 -22.71 22.55 40.61
C ALA A 218 -22.83 21.34 39.66
N ILE A 219 -22.20 20.23 40.03
CA ILE A 219 -22.25 18.97 39.28
C ILE A 219 -23.15 17.99 40.06
N ASN A 220 -24.23 17.52 39.42
CA ASN A 220 -25.10 16.49 39.97
C ASN A 220 -24.71 15.15 39.38
N ILE A 221 -24.29 14.20 40.21
CA ILE A 221 -23.86 12.86 39.77
C ILE A 221 -24.84 11.83 40.30
N GLY A 222 -25.50 11.09 39.38
CA GLY A 222 -26.43 10.01 39.71
C GLY A 222 -25.72 8.75 40.22
N ILE A 223 -24.71 8.30 39.48
CA ILE A 223 -23.86 7.16 39.81
C ILE A 223 -22.42 7.57 39.49
N ARG A 224 -21.53 7.49 40.49
CA ARG A 224 -20.09 7.60 40.29
C ARG A 224 -19.47 6.23 40.55
N SER A 225 -18.79 5.68 39.55
CA SER A 225 -18.01 4.45 39.71
C SER A 225 -16.54 4.76 39.44
N GLU A 226 -15.70 4.52 40.42
CA GLU A 226 -14.25 4.66 40.35
C GLU A 226 -13.65 3.36 40.88
N ILE A 227 -12.72 2.77 40.14
CA ILE A 227 -12.14 1.47 40.48
C ILE A 227 -10.65 1.45 40.17
N GLY A 228 -9.91 0.67 40.95
CA GLY A 228 -8.47 0.52 40.81
C GLY A 228 -7.68 1.70 41.39
N THR A 229 -6.36 1.60 41.26
CA THR A 229 -5.39 2.67 41.52
C THR A 229 -4.39 2.68 40.36
N PRO A 230 -3.58 3.74 40.18
CA PRO A 230 -2.56 3.79 39.13
C PRO A 230 -1.55 2.62 39.14
N ALA A 231 -1.52 1.82 40.20
CA ALA A 231 -0.64 0.65 40.37
C ALA A 231 -1.37 -0.70 40.24
N SER A 232 -2.62 -0.74 39.77
CA SER A 232 -3.39 -1.98 39.63
C SER A 232 -3.06 -2.72 38.33
N ASP A 233 -2.56 -3.96 38.44
CA ASP A 233 -2.31 -4.85 37.30
C ASP A 233 -3.54 -5.71 36.92
N ALA A 234 -4.72 -5.42 37.47
CA ALA A 234 -5.93 -6.23 37.32
C ALA A 234 -6.94 -5.63 36.33
N ASN A 235 -7.71 -6.49 35.67
CA ASN A 235 -8.84 -6.07 34.84
C ASN A 235 -9.86 -5.30 35.67
N SER A 236 -10.09 -4.05 35.30
CA SER A 236 -10.95 -3.11 36.02
C SER A 236 -12.13 -2.69 35.13
N PHE A 237 -13.36 -3.06 35.48
CA PHE A 237 -14.59 -2.67 34.78
C PHE A 237 -15.42 -1.67 35.58
N GLY A 238 -15.37 -0.38 35.23
CA GLY A 238 -16.10 0.68 35.96
C GLY A 238 -17.61 0.44 35.98
N ILE A 239 -18.15 -0.08 34.87
CA ILE A 239 -19.51 -0.61 34.77
C ILE A 239 -19.43 -1.92 33.98
N TYR A 240 -19.77 -3.04 34.60
CA TYR A 240 -19.90 -4.34 33.93
C TYR A 240 -21.39 -4.69 33.80
N SER A 241 -21.90 -4.73 32.57
CA SER A 241 -23.31 -4.98 32.29
C SER A 241 -23.50 -6.12 31.27
N ILE A 242 -24.43 -7.03 31.58
CA ILE A 242 -24.83 -8.11 30.68
C ILE A 242 -26.35 -8.13 30.62
N ALA A 243 -26.92 -8.01 29.41
CA ALA A 243 -28.34 -8.29 29.17
C ALA A 243 -28.48 -9.66 28.51
N ARG A 244 -29.32 -10.54 29.08
CA ARG A 244 -29.63 -11.86 28.53
C ARG A 244 -31.15 -11.96 28.33
N GLY A 245 -31.57 -12.34 27.13
CA GLY A 245 -32.97 -12.55 26.78
C GLY A 245 -33.08 -13.36 25.50
N ASN A 246 -34.30 -13.73 25.10
CA ASN A 246 -34.55 -14.38 23.81
C ASN A 246 -34.66 -13.33 22.70
N ASP A 247 -34.46 -13.75 21.44
CA ASP A 247 -34.41 -12.87 20.26
C ASP A 247 -35.75 -12.17 19.94
N LEU A 248 -36.82 -12.44 20.71
CA LEU A 248 -38.15 -11.88 20.50
C LEU A 248 -38.33 -10.47 21.10
N ARG A 249 -37.35 -9.97 21.87
CA ARG A 249 -37.39 -8.64 22.51
C ARG A 249 -36.02 -7.97 22.50
N ASN A 250 -36.03 -6.63 22.53
CA ASN A 250 -34.81 -5.85 22.61
C ASN A 250 -34.17 -5.99 24.01
N ASN A 251 -32.95 -6.50 24.07
CA ASN A 251 -32.18 -6.67 25.30
C ASN A 251 -30.99 -5.70 25.26
N TYR A 252 -31.04 -4.65 26.08
CA TYR A 252 -30.01 -3.60 26.12
C TYR A 252 -29.14 -3.77 27.36
N SER A 253 -27.82 -3.95 27.20
CA SER A 253 -26.86 -3.93 28.31
C SER A 253 -26.68 -2.51 28.88
N GLY A 254 -26.99 -1.47 28.11
CA GLY A 254 -27.10 -0.09 28.55
C GLY A 254 -28.14 0.69 27.74
N TRP A 255 -28.86 1.59 28.40
CA TRP A 255 -29.81 2.53 27.78
C TRP A 255 -29.56 3.92 28.35
N PHE A 256 -29.07 4.84 27.50
CA PHE A 256 -28.73 6.20 27.89
C PHE A 256 -29.62 7.18 27.12
N GLN A 257 -30.37 8.00 27.86
CA GLN A 257 -31.28 9.00 27.29
C GLN A 257 -31.04 10.35 27.98
N GLY A 258 -30.71 11.37 27.19
CA GLY A 258 -30.45 12.72 27.65
C GLY A 258 -30.11 13.64 26.48
N ASP A 259 -29.96 14.93 26.74
CA ASP A 259 -29.73 15.93 25.70
C ASP A 259 -28.35 15.78 25.02
N LYS A 260 -27.37 15.21 25.73
CA LYS A 260 -26.02 14.92 25.23
C LYS A 260 -25.49 13.61 25.81
N PHE A 261 -24.70 12.88 25.03
CA PHE A 261 -23.96 11.69 25.45
C PHE A 261 -22.50 11.83 25.03
N ALA A 262 -21.56 11.46 25.90
CA ALA A 262 -20.12 11.58 25.64
C ALA A 262 -19.32 10.45 26.29
N ILE A 263 -18.16 10.15 25.71
CA ILE A 263 -17.16 9.20 26.23
C ILE A 263 -15.84 9.96 26.33
N LYS A 264 -15.28 10.14 27.52
CA LYS A 264 -14.08 10.97 27.75
C LYS A 264 -13.05 10.30 28.65
N ASN A 265 -11.81 10.76 28.57
CA ASN A 265 -10.73 10.43 29.50
C ASN A 265 -10.90 11.14 30.86
N GLU A 266 -10.10 10.76 31.85
CA GLU A 266 -10.29 11.17 33.26
C GLU A 266 -10.18 12.69 33.48
N ASP A 267 -9.29 13.37 32.76
CA ASP A 267 -9.06 14.81 32.89
C ASP A 267 -9.97 15.66 31.99
N ASN A 268 -10.92 15.01 31.29
CA ASN A 268 -11.81 15.61 30.29
C ASN A 268 -11.09 16.34 29.14
N SER A 269 -9.80 16.08 28.93
CA SER A 269 -9.00 16.73 27.88
C SER A 269 -9.13 16.05 26.52
N ASP A 270 -9.60 14.80 26.47
CA ASP A 270 -9.73 13.99 25.26
C ASP A 270 -10.98 13.10 25.33
N GLY A 271 -11.70 12.96 24.22
CA GLY A 271 -12.88 12.10 24.14
C GLY A 271 -13.80 12.43 22.97
N TYR A 272 -15.05 11.96 23.02
CA TYR A 272 -16.02 12.16 21.94
C TYR A 272 -17.40 12.51 22.50
N GLU A 273 -17.93 13.68 22.12
CA GLU A 273 -19.36 13.98 22.19
C GLU A 273 -20.07 13.29 21.02
N MET A 274 -21.06 12.45 21.33
CA MET A 274 -21.85 11.72 20.33
C MET A 274 -22.97 12.62 19.76
N PRO A 275 -23.41 12.38 18.50
CA PRO A 275 -24.50 13.12 17.89
C PRO A 275 -25.82 12.98 18.67
N THR A 276 -26.61 14.06 18.69
CA THR A 276 -27.95 14.07 19.31
C THR A 276 -29.06 13.59 18.38
N ILE A 277 -28.75 13.32 17.11
CA ILE A 277 -29.67 12.84 16.09
C ILE A 277 -29.22 11.46 15.56
N SER A 278 -30.17 10.66 15.09
CA SER A 278 -29.86 9.44 14.34
C SER A 278 -29.25 9.77 12.98
N GLY A 279 -28.32 8.93 12.52
CA GLY A 279 -27.79 9.03 11.16
C GLY A 279 -28.83 8.59 10.13
N ASN A 280 -28.73 9.13 8.92
CA ASN A 280 -29.45 8.65 7.76
C ASN A 280 -28.83 7.35 7.21
N ALA A 281 -29.57 6.60 6.40
CA ALA A 281 -29.07 5.40 5.76
C ALA A 281 -27.82 5.71 4.90
N GLY A 282 -26.72 4.96 5.12
CA GLY A 282 -25.45 5.14 4.40
C GLY A 282 -24.45 6.09 5.08
N GLN A 283 -24.84 6.75 6.18
CA GLN A 283 -23.91 7.56 6.98
C GLN A 283 -23.08 6.71 7.93
N VAL A 284 -21.85 7.14 8.18
CA VAL A 284 -20.96 6.57 9.19
C VAL A 284 -20.65 7.63 10.25
N LEU A 285 -20.35 7.18 11.46
CA LEU A 285 -19.94 8.06 12.53
C LEU A 285 -18.44 8.35 12.38
N MET A 286 -18.06 9.61 12.12
CA MET A 286 -16.66 10.03 12.07
C MET A 286 -16.36 11.10 13.12
N THR A 287 -15.10 11.14 13.56
CA THR A 287 -14.59 12.15 14.48
C THR A 287 -13.89 13.24 13.68
N ASN A 288 -14.01 14.49 14.13
CA ASN A 288 -13.34 15.63 13.50
C ASN A 288 -11.92 15.89 14.06
N GLY A 289 -11.39 14.97 14.87
CA GLY A 289 -10.12 15.12 15.58
C GLY A 289 -10.11 16.19 16.68
N THR A 290 -11.27 16.78 17.03
CA THR A 290 -11.43 17.83 18.04
C THR A 290 -12.66 17.58 18.92
N ASP A 291 -12.73 16.38 19.51
CA ASP A 291 -13.71 15.94 20.52
C ASP A 291 -15.18 15.78 20.10
N VAL A 292 -15.51 15.91 18.81
CA VAL A 292 -16.89 15.74 18.31
C VAL A 292 -16.98 14.60 17.31
N ALA A 293 -17.89 13.67 17.57
CA ALA A 293 -18.33 12.69 16.59
C ALA A 293 -19.59 13.20 15.87
N ALA A 294 -19.62 13.11 14.55
CA ALA A 294 -20.74 13.53 13.72
C ALA A 294 -21.10 12.44 12.72
N TRP A 295 -22.39 12.35 12.35
CA TRP A 295 -22.80 11.56 11.20
C TRP A 295 -22.34 12.26 9.94
N THR A 296 -21.42 11.63 9.23
CA THR A 296 -20.98 12.06 7.92
C THR A 296 -21.42 11.03 6.90
N ASP A 297 -21.86 11.51 5.74
CA ASP A 297 -21.95 10.65 4.58
C ASP A 297 -20.57 10.01 4.39
N LEU A 298 -20.52 8.70 4.11
CA LEU A 298 -19.31 8.11 3.55
C LEU A 298 -18.88 9.04 2.41
N PRO A 299 -17.60 9.46 2.36
CA PRO A 299 -17.14 10.25 1.24
C PRO A 299 -17.53 9.46 -0.01
N ALA A 300 -18.41 10.01 -0.85
CA ALA A 300 -19.00 9.27 -1.96
C ALA A 300 -17.87 8.89 -2.90
N ALA A 301 -17.24 7.71 -2.70
CA ALA A 301 -16.02 7.25 -3.36
C ALA A 301 -15.26 8.38 -4.08
N ASN A 302 -14.89 9.44 -3.37
CA ASN A 302 -14.19 10.59 -3.95
C ASN A 302 -12.68 10.38 -3.91
N SER A 303 -12.22 9.17 -3.56
CA SER A 303 -11.10 8.59 -4.30
C SER A 303 -11.60 8.31 -5.71
N SER A 304 -11.50 9.28 -6.63
CA SER A 304 -11.58 9.01 -8.06
C SER A 304 -10.72 7.77 -8.31
N PRO A 305 -11.29 6.62 -8.69
CA PRO A 305 -10.49 5.44 -8.90
C PRO A 305 -9.46 5.80 -9.97
N VAL A 306 -8.19 5.49 -9.69
CA VAL A 306 -7.09 5.77 -10.64
C VAL A 306 -7.28 4.99 -11.94
N PHE A 307 -8.11 3.96 -11.88
CA PHE A 307 -8.42 2.99 -12.92
C PHE A 307 -9.93 2.75 -12.96
N TYR A 308 -10.57 3.15 -14.06
CA TYR A 308 -11.99 3.01 -14.34
C TYR A 308 -12.24 1.76 -15.17
N GLY A 309 -13.48 1.24 -15.14
CA GLY A 309 -13.90 0.31 -16.19
C GLY A 309 -13.90 1.04 -17.55
N GLU A 310 -13.39 0.40 -18.60
CA GLU A 310 -13.30 0.99 -19.95
C GLU A 310 -14.62 1.66 -20.38
N GLY A 311 -14.55 2.94 -20.78
CA GLY A 311 -15.71 3.73 -21.21
C GLY A 311 -16.67 4.14 -20.09
N THR A 312 -16.30 3.97 -18.82
CA THR A 312 -17.13 4.33 -17.65
C THR A 312 -16.40 5.31 -16.72
N LEU A 313 -17.16 5.97 -15.83
CA LEU A 313 -16.62 6.77 -14.73
C LEU A 313 -16.59 6.01 -13.40
N ASN A 314 -16.83 4.69 -13.44
CA ASN A 314 -16.90 3.85 -12.25
C ASN A 314 -15.61 3.03 -12.11
N SER A 315 -15.25 2.67 -10.89
CA SER A 315 -14.15 1.75 -10.62
C SER A 315 -14.39 0.40 -11.33
N ALA A 316 -13.34 -0.20 -11.87
CA ALA A 316 -13.38 -1.61 -12.26
C ALA A 316 -13.72 -2.48 -11.03
N THR A 317 -14.63 -3.43 -11.17
CA THR A 317 -15.21 -4.20 -10.05
C THR A 317 -14.84 -5.69 -10.08
N ASN A 318 -14.36 -6.19 -11.21
CA ASN A 318 -13.98 -7.59 -11.40
C ASN A 318 -12.56 -7.69 -12.00
N THR A 319 -11.86 -8.78 -11.72
CA THR A 319 -10.52 -9.09 -12.26
C THR A 319 -10.52 -9.31 -13.77
N THR A 320 -11.69 -9.44 -14.39
CA THR A 320 -11.87 -9.57 -15.84
C THR A 320 -12.24 -8.25 -16.53
N ASP A 321 -12.43 -7.17 -15.78
CA ASP A 321 -12.84 -5.89 -16.36
C ASP A 321 -11.69 -5.27 -17.15
N ALA A 322 -12.01 -4.67 -18.30
CA ALA A 322 -11.09 -3.79 -18.99
C ALA A 322 -10.90 -2.51 -18.17
N ILE A 323 -9.64 -2.07 -18.04
CA ILE A 323 -9.25 -0.95 -17.18
C ILE A 323 -8.79 0.24 -18.03
N GLU A 324 -9.29 1.44 -17.74
CA GLU A 324 -8.91 2.71 -18.38
C GLU A 324 -8.43 3.74 -17.34
N ARG A 325 -7.50 4.64 -17.72
CA ARG A 325 -7.13 5.82 -16.93
C ARG A 325 -7.12 7.08 -17.80
N SER A 326 -7.93 8.07 -17.44
CA SER A 326 -7.87 9.41 -18.04
C SER A 326 -6.72 10.23 -17.44
N GLY A 327 -5.53 10.19 -18.06
CA GLY A 327 -4.37 10.99 -17.68
C GLY A 327 -3.03 10.24 -17.75
N SER A 328 -1.91 10.95 -17.54
CA SER A 328 -0.57 10.34 -17.59
C SER A 328 -0.32 9.39 -16.41
N ILE A 329 0.33 8.26 -16.68
CA ILE A 329 0.90 7.37 -15.67
C ILE A 329 2.40 7.64 -15.59
N LEU A 330 2.89 8.01 -14.40
CA LEU A 330 4.32 8.08 -14.11
C LEU A 330 4.72 6.82 -13.33
N LEU A 331 5.66 6.05 -13.86
CA LEU A 331 6.30 4.92 -13.17
C LEU A 331 7.74 5.33 -12.86
N ASN A 332 8.10 5.39 -11.58
CA ASN A 332 9.44 5.77 -11.11
C ASN A 332 9.97 4.75 -10.11
N MET A 333 11.30 4.67 -9.99
CA MET A 333 11.99 3.80 -9.04
C MET A 333 13.10 4.57 -8.32
N ASP A 334 13.25 4.35 -7.00
CA ASP A 334 14.41 4.84 -6.24
C ASP A 334 15.63 3.93 -6.44
N ALA A 335 16.82 4.53 -6.38
CA ALA A 335 18.08 3.96 -6.85
C ALA A 335 18.46 2.61 -6.19
N ASN A 336 18.43 1.53 -6.97
CA ASN A 336 19.19 0.31 -6.66
C ASN A 336 19.49 -0.50 -7.92
N VAL A 337 20.51 -1.37 -7.83
CA VAL A 337 21.21 -2.04 -8.95
C VAL A 337 20.24 -2.82 -9.86
N SER A 338 20.23 -2.49 -11.15
CA SER A 338 19.36 -3.02 -12.24
C SER A 338 17.85 -2.81 -12.05
N PRO A 339 17.36 -1.57 -11.90
CA PRO A 339 15.94 -1.30 -11.68
C PRO A 339 15.14 -1.53 -12.97
N THR A 340 14.13 -2.41 -12.93
CA THR A 340 13.18 -2.61 -14.03
C THR A 340 11.87 -1.88 -13.71
N VAL A 341 11.61 -0.76 -14.39
CA VAL A 341 10.42 0.09 -14.15
C VAL A 341 9.13 -0.57 -14.64
N LEU A 342 9.21 -1.33 -15.74
CA LEU A 342 8.08 -2.03 -16.32
C LEU A 342 8.58 -3.30 -17.01
N SER A 343 8.07 -4.46 -16.56
CA SER A 343 8.24 -5.74 -17.24
C SER A 343 6.87 -6.27 -17.63
N LEU A 344 6.66 -6.50 -18.92
CA LEU A 344 5.43 -7.07 -19.45
C LEU A 344 5.78 -8.42 -20.08
N ASN A 345 5.26 -9.50 -19.50
CA ASN A 345 5.48 -10.86 -19.98
C ASN A 345 4.14 -11.51 -20.34
N ASN A 346 3.97 -11.89 -21.61
CA ASN A 346 2.81 -12.65 -22.08
C ASN A 346 3.20 -14.12 -22.24
N SER A 347 3.13 -14.88 -21.14
CA SER A 347 3.51 -16.30 -21.06
C SER A 347 2.33 -17.28 -21.24
N ASN A 348 1.24 -16.84 -21.87
CA ASN A 348 0.01 -17.64 -21.96
C ASN A 348 0.26 -18.97 -22.72
N PRO A 349 0.10 -20.14 -22.07
CA PRO A 349 0.38 -21.45 -22.66
C PRO A 349 -0.73 -21.98 -23.58
N GLY A 350 -1.85 -21.25 -23.72
CA GLY A 350 -2.99 -21.69 -24.52
C GLY A 350 -2.62 -21.92 -25.99
N THR A 351 -2.97 -23.09 -26.55
CA THR A 351 -2.63 -23.52 -27.92
C THR A 351 -3.51 -22.90 -29.02
N GLY A 352 -4.33 -21.91 -28.70
CA GLY A 352 -5.21 -21.24 -29.66
C GLY A 352 -4.44 -20.53 -30.77
N SER A 353 -5.03 -20.48 -31.97
CA SER A 353 -4.46 -19.85 -33.18
C SER A 353 -4.55 -18.33 -33.23
N GLY A 354 -5.02 -17.69 -32.15
CA GLY A 354 -5.16 -16.23 -32.07
C GLY A 354 -3.82 -15.50 -31.95
N ASN A 355 -3.79 -14.26 -32.46
CA ASN A 355 -2.66 -13.35 -32.26
C ASN A 355 -2.54 -12.98 -30.78
N ARG A 356 -1.30 -12.87 -30.29
CA ARG A 356 -0.99 -12.46 -28.92
C ARG A 356 -0.19 -11.18 -28.98
N PHE A 357 -0.56 -10.21 -28.16
CA PHE A 357 0.12 -8.92 -28.04
C PHE A 357 0.57 -8.74 -26.60
N THR A 358 1.82 -8.32 -26.39
CA THR A 358 2.32 -7.90 -25.06
C THR A 358 2.10 -6.41 -24.88
N ILE A 359 2.29 -5.64 -25.94
CA ILE A 359 2.01 -4.20 -26.04
C ILE A 359 1.33 -3.97 -27.38
N ASP A 360 0.14 -3.37 -27.37
CA ASP A 360 -0.54 -2.84 -28.56
C ASP A 360 -0.73 -1.33 -28.35
N ALA A 361 0.11 -0.53 -29.01
CA ALA A 361 0.17 0.92 -28.82
C ALA A 361 -0.46 1.64 -30.02
N ILE A 362 -1.65 2.19 -29.84
CA ILE A 362 -2.44 2.84 -30.89
C ILE A 362 -2.55 4.34 -30.60
N ASN A 363 -2.09 5.19 -31.54
CA ASN A 363 -2.28 6.64 -31.48
C ASN A 363 -3.17 7.11 -32.65
N ASN A 364 -4.48 7.22 -32.37
CA ASN A 364 -5.50 7.68 -33.34
C ASN A 364 -5.89 9.15 -33.13
N ALA A 365 -5.07 9.94 -32.43
CA ALA A 365 -5.39 11.34 -32.16
C ALA A 365 -5.57 12.11 -33.48
N SER A 366 -6.58 12.98 -33.56
CA SER A 366 -6.85 13.84 -34.73
C SER A 366 -5.96 15.10 -34.77
N ALA A 367 -4.94 15.18 -33.92
CA ALA A 367 -4.06 16.33 -33.80
C ALA A 367 -3.35 16.67 -35.13
N SER A 368 -3.17 17.97 -35.39
CA SER A 368 -2.46 18.50 -36.56
C SER A 368 -0.94 18.49 -36.41
N GLY A 369 -0.42 18.33 -35.20
CA GLY A 369 1.01 18.19 -34.92
C GLY A 369 1.53 16.76 -35.12
N SER A 370 2.84 16.58 -34.93
CA SER A 370 3.50 15.26 -35.01
C SER A 370 2.88 14.28 -34.03
N LYS A 371 2.61 13.06 -34.50
CA LYS A 371 2.09 11.96 -33.70
C LYS A 371 3.19 10.95 -33.47
N TYR A 372 3.33 10.50 -32.24
CA TYR A 372 4.26 9.44 -31.86
C TYR A 372 3.44 8.28 -31.30
N GLY A 373 3.59 7.08 -31.87
CA GLY A 373 3.03 5.86 -31.28
C GLY A 373 3.85 5.45 -30.05
N ILE A 374 5.15 5.29 -30.25
CA ILE A 374 6.14 5.02 -29.20
C ILE A 374 7.34 5.95 -29.42
N ARG A 375 7.79 6.65 -28.38
CA ARG A 375 9.00 7.47 -28.40
C ARG A 375 9.97 6.96 -27.35
N ASN A 376 10.99 6.22 -27.78
CA ASN A 376 12.07 5.76 -26.93
C ASN A 376 13.22 6.75 -27.00
N ARG A 377 13.56 7.41 -25.88
CA ARG A 377 14.74 8.27 -25.76
C ARG A 377 15.68 7.64 -24.75
N VAL A 378 16.89 7.31 -25.21
CA VAL A 378 17.98 6.88 -24.34
C VAL A 378 19.05 7.96 -24.37
N SER A 379 19.27 8.62 -23.25
CA SER A 379 20.27 9.67 -23.09
C SER A 379 20.86 9.58 -21.69
N ALA A 380 22.17 9.37 -21.59
CA ALA A 380 22.89 9.43 -20.32
C ALA A 380 24.33 9.91 -20.58
N ASP A 381 24.95 10.49 -19.56
CA ASP A 381 26.36 10.92 -19.58
C ASP A 381 27.33 9.76 -19.26
N GLY A 382 26.81 8.55 -18.98
CA GLY A 382 27.58 7.38 -18.60
C GLY A 382 28.22 6.67 -19.81
N ALA A 383 29.37 6.01 -19.59
CA ALA A 383 30.16 5.33 -20.63
C ALA A 383 29.59 3.97 -21.10
N GLY A 384 28.40 3.57 -20.65
CA GLY A 384 27.78 2.30 -21.02
C GLY A 384 27.17 2.34 -22.42
N SER A 385 27.01 1.17 -23.05
CA SER A 385 26.28 1.06 -24.32
C SER A 385 24.81 1.46 -24.13
N HIS A 386 24.31 2.34 -25.00
CA HIS A 386 22.92 2.75 -25.01
C HIS A 386 22.16 1.98 -26.09
N PHE A 387 21.18 1.18 -25.68
CA PHE A 387 20.27 0.47 -26.58
C PHE A 387 18.90 1.14 -26.54
N GLY A 388 18.47 1.74 -27.65
CA GLY A 388 17.14 2.36 -27.75
C GLY A 388 16.03 1.32 -27.86
N ILE A 389 16.24 0.33 -28.72
CA ILE A 389 15.37 -0.84 -28.93
C ILE A 389 16.32 -2.01 -29.18
N ASP A 390 16.22 -3.04 -28.35
CA ASP A 390 16.91 -4.32 -28.56
C ASP A 390 15.83 -5.40 -28.74
N ASN A 391 15.81 -6.02 -29.92
CA ASN A 391 14.82 -7.03 -30.28
C ASN A 391 15.55 -8.36 -30.53
N ASP A 392 15.30 -9.35 -29.68
CA ASP A 392 15.68 -10.74 -29.92
C ASP A 392 14.43 -11.53 -30.34
N VAL A 393 14.45 -12.05 -31.57
CA VAL A 393 13.31 -12.78 -32.15
C VAL A 393 13.80 -14.15 -32.59
N GLN A 394 13.27 -15.18 -31.93
CA GLN A 394 13.65 -16.57 -32.15
C GLN A 394 12.41 -17.39 -32.50
N ILE A 395 12.54 -18.29 -33.47
CA ILE A 395 11.55 -19.35 -33.72
C ILE A 395 12.28 -20.69 -33.73
N SER A 396 11.64 -21.68 -33.12
CA SER A 396 12.15 -23.06 -33.04
C SER A 396 11.33 -24.03 -33.90
N ALA A 397 10.39 -23.52 -34.71
CA ALA A 397 9.54 -24.30 -35.61
C ALA A 397 9.97 -24.13 -37.07
N ALA A 398 9.89 -25.20 -37.86
CA ALA A 398 10.20 -25.18 -39.29
C ALA A 398 9.18 -24.37 -40.10
N ASP A 399 9.63 -23.83 -41.26
CA ASP A 399 8.80 -23.21 -42.30
C ASP A 399 8.00 -21.96 -41.90
N GLN A 400 8.53 -21.17 -40.97
CA GLN A 400 7.92 -19.92 -40.52
C GLN A 400 8.80 -18.71 -40.83
N VAL A 401 8.16 -17.56 -41.06
CA VAL A 401 8.85 -16.29 -41.30
C VAL A 401 8.92 -15.51 -39.99
N ASN A 402 10.13 -15.14 -39.57
CA ASN A 402 10.34 -14.21 -38.46
C ASN A 402 10.54 -12.79 -38.99
N TYR A 403 9.91 -11.84 -38.33
CA TYR A 403 10.18 -10.42 -38.52
C TYR A 403 10.72 -9.85 -37.21
N GLY A 404 11.99 -9.41 -37.20
CA GLY A 404 12.54 -8.67 -36.07
C GLY A 404 11.87 -7.30 -35.91
N ILE A 405 11.71 -6.59 -37.04
CA ILE A 405 10.95 -5.36 -37.15
C ILE A 405 10.17 -5.41 -38.46
N ARG A 406 8.85 -5.20 -38.40
CA ARG A 406 8.00 -5.08 -39.60
C ARG A 406 7.33 -3.71 -39.62
N ASN A 407 7.82 -2.83 -40.48
CA ASN A 407 7.21 -1.52 -40.73
C ASN A 407 6.23 -1.63 -41.89
N ASN A 408 4.97 -1.27 -41.67
CA ASN A 408 3.96 -1.15 -42.73
C ASN A 408 3.46 0.29 -42.78
N MET A 409 3.87 1.03 -43.81
CA MET A 409 3.42 2.38 -44.06
C MET A 409 2.16 2.33 -44.92
N GLY A 410 1.05 2.88 -44.41
CA GLY A 410 -0.20 2.97 -45.16
C GLY A 410 -0.12 3.90 -46.37
N VAL A 411 -1.23 4.04 -47.09
CA VAL A 411 -1.34 4.97 -48.21
C VAL A 411 -1.29 6.42 -47.72
N THR A 412 -0.55 7.26 -48.44
CA THR A 412 -0.58 8.72 -48.23
C THR A 412 -1.29 9.38 -49.39
N VAL A 413 -2.18 10.32 -49.07
CA VAL A 413 -3.03 10.99 -50.04
C VAL A 413 -2.50 12.41 -50.25
N GLY A 414 -1.81 12.65 -51.37
CA GLY A 414 -1.27 13.96 -51.73
C GLY A 414 -0.01 13.85 -52.58
N ALA A 415 0.04 14.54 -53.72
CA ALA A 415 1.15 14.44 -54.68
C ALA A 415 2.50 14.98 -54.17
N ALA A 416 2.49 15.77 -53.07
CA ALA A 416 3.68 16.36 -52.47
C ALA A 416 4.10 15.69 -51.14
N SER A 417 3.48 14.57 -50.78
CA SER A 417 3.77 13.90 -49.51
C SER A 417 4.95 12.94 -49.63
N THR A 418 5.87 13.02 -48.67
CA THR A 418 7.04 12.13 -48.57
C THR A 418 6.83 11.12 -47.46
N ASN A 419 7.19 9.87 -47.70
CA ASN A 419 7.07 8.78 -46.75
C ASN A 419 8.43 8.12 -46.52
N TYR A 420 8.86 8.07 -45.26
CA TYR A 420 10.04 7.31 -44.86
C TYR A 420 9.58 6.06 -44.11
N GLY A 421 9.76 4.88 -44.72
CA GLY A 421 9.44 3.61 -44.03
C GLY A 421 10.40 3.31 -42.88
N ILE A 422 11.67 3.70 -43.06
CA ILE A 422 12.70 3.73 -42.03
C ILE A 422 13.52 5.00 -42.30
N TYR A 423 13.69 5.85 -41.29
CA TYR A 423 14.61 7.00 -41.33
C TYR A 423 15.64 6.81 -40.22
N THR A 424 16.92 6.77 -40.59
CA THR A 424 18.03 6.64 -39.66
C THR A 424 19.01 7.78 -39.87
N GLU A 425 19.30 8.51 -38.80
CA GLU A 425 20.32 9.55 -38.75
C GLU A 425 21.27 9.20 -37.61
N ALA A 426 22.57 9.16 -37.90
CA ALA A 426 23.59 8.79 -36.94
C ALA A 426 24.74 9.79 -37.03
N GLY A 427 25.15 10.32 -35.87
CA GLY A 427 26.18 11.35 -35.77
C GLY A 427 25.64 12.78 -35.87
N ASN A 428 26.56 13.74 -35.87
CA ASN A 428 26.32 15.15 -36.18
C ASN A 428 27.66 15.75 -36.66
N SER A 429 27.68 17.04 -37.00
CA SER A 429 28.88 17.73 -37.52
C SER A 429 30.09 17.73 -36.58
N GLY A 430 29.92 17.38 -35.30
CA GLY A 430 30.99 17.21 -34.31
C GLY A 430 31.18 15.77 -33.83
N GLY A 431 30.59 14.77 -34.50
CA GLY A 431 30.74 13.36 -34.14
C GLY A 431 32.16 12.86 -34.43
N GLU A 432 32.78 12.21 -33.45
CA GLU A 432 34.07 11.52 -33.59
C GLU A 432 33.88 9.99 -33.62
N GLY A 433 34.78 9.27 -34.29
CA GLY A 433 34.76 7.80 -34.39
C GLY A 433 34.08 7.25 -35.65
N THR A 434 33.93 5.92 -35.71
CA THR A 434 33.27 5.23 -36.84
C THR A 434 31.76 5.20 -36.62
N ILE A 435 31.00 5.76 -37.57
CA ILE A 435 29.55 5.89 -37.46
C ILE A 435 28.89 5.07 -38.58
N TYR A 436 28.08 4.08 -38.19
CA TYR A 436 27.21 3.34 -39.11
C TYR A 436 25.77 3.75 -38.86
N SER A 437 25.12 4.39 -39.84
CA SER A 437 23.66 4.66 -39.76
C SER A 437 22.86 3.36 -39.85
N ILE A 438 23.31 2.44 -40.71
CA ILE A 438 22.78 1.08 -40.83
C ILE A 438 23.98 0.12 -40.87
N TYR A 439 24.06 -0.78 -39.89
CA TYR A 439 24.97 -1.92 -39.91
C TYR A 439 24.15 -3.19 -40.04
N SER A 440 24.48 -4.04 -41.02
CA SER A 440 23.79 -5.30 -41.25
C SER A 440 24.79 -6.41 -41.53
N LEU A 441 24.63 -7.53 -40.83
CA LEU A 441 25.42 -8.74 -40.98
C LEU A 441 24.47 -9.91 -41.20
N ALA A 442 24.59 -10.60 -42.34
CA ALA A 442 23.85 -11.82 -42.61
C ALA A 442 24.81 -13.01 -42.56
N GLN A 443 24.54 -13.95 -41.67
CA GLN A 443 25.32 -15.18 -41.50
C GLN A 443 24.40 -16.38 -41.73
N ASN A 444 24.83 -17.29 -42.59
CA ASN A 444 24.19 -18.59 -42.78
C ASN A 444 25.29 -19.64 -42.87
N ASN A 445 25.14 -20.74 -42.14
CA ASN A 445 26.06 -21.88 -42.16
C ASN A 445 25.60 -23.00 -43.11
N GLY A 446 24.45 -22.83 -43.78
CA GLY A 446 23.90 -23.75 -44.77
C GLY A 446 24.25 -23.40 -46.22
N SER A 447 23.62 -24.09 -47.18
CA SER A 447 23.77 -23.88 -48.62
C SER A 447 23.01 -22.67 -49.17
N GLU A 448 22.10 -22.11 -48.38
CA GLU A 448 21.20 -21.06 -48.84
C GLU A 448 21.85 -19.66 -48.82
N PRO A 449 21.49 -18.76 -49.75
CA PRO A 449 21.99 -17.39 -49.75
C PRO A 449 21.66 -16.63 -48.46
N ALA A 450 22.60 -15.80 -48.01
CA ALA A 450 22.41 -14.85 -46.92
C ALA A 450 22.58 -13.42 -47.46
N TYR A 451 21.56 -12.58 -47.29
CA TYR A 451 21.57 -11.20 -47.79
C TYR A 451 21.58 -10.21 -46.63
N SER A 452 22.61 -9.37 -46.53
CA SER A 452 22.67 -8.28 -45.55
C SER A 452 21.76 -7.10 -45.92
N GLY A 453 21.31 -7.02 -47.18
CA GLY A 453 20.31 -6.07 -47.65
C GLY A 453 19.49 -6.68 -48.78
N TYR A 454 18.17 -6.45 -48.76
CA TYR A 454 17.26 -6.92 -49.79
C TYR A 454 16.29 -5.80 -50.18
N PHE A 455 16.54 -5.19 -51.34
CA PHE A 455 15.79 -4.03 -51.82
C PHE A 455 14.98 -4.43 -53.06
N ARG A 456 13.66 -4.23 -53.00
CA ARG A 456 12.75 -4.38 -54.15
C ARG A 456 11.89 -3.13 -54.27
N GLY A 457 11.84 -2.57 -55.46
CA GLY A 457 11.04 -1.40 -55.79
C GLY A 457 11.24 -1.00 -57.24
N ASP A 458 10.54 0.04 -57.68
CA ASP A 458 10.61 0.50 -59.08
C ASP A 458 11.98 1.12 -59.41
N ARG A 459 12.68 1.64 -58.41
CA ARG A 459 13.98 2.30 -58.54
C ARG A 459 14.85 2.04 -57.32
N PHE A 460 16.17 2.01 -57.52
CA PHE A 460 17.17 1.95 -56.46
C PHE A 460 18.27 2.96 -56.77
N ALA A 461 18.65 3.78 -55.80
CA ALA A 461 19.67 4.80 -55.96
C ALA A 461 20.54 4.91 -54.70
N ILE A 462 21.76 5.38 -54.88
CA ILE A 462 22.69 5.72 -53.80
C ILE A 462 23.09 7.17 -54.00
N LYS A 463 22.86 8.03 -53.00
CA LYS A 463 23.03 9.48 -53.11
C LYS A 463 23.76 10.08 -51.91
N ASN A 464 24.24 11.31 -52.07
CA ASN A 464 24.79 12.14 -51.01
C ASN A 464 23.68 12.85 -50.19
N GLU A 465 24.06 13.58 -49.14
CA GLU A 465 23.14 14.15 -48.14
C GLU A 465 22.09 15.11 -48.73
N ASP A 466 22.44 15.91 -49.74
CA ASP A 466 21.54 16.88 -50.36
C ASP A 466 20.84 16.34 -51.63
N ASP A 467 20.94 15.03 -51.88
CA ASP A 467 20.44 14.36 -53.08
C ASP A 467 20.93 14.94 -54.42
N SER A 468 21.98 15.78 -54.39
CA SER A 468 22.51 16.48 -55.57
C SER A 468 23.49 15.64 -56.38
N ASP A 469 24.07 14.59 -55.79
CA ASP A 469 25.04 13.69 -56.42
C ASP A 469 24.76 12.22 -56.03
N GLY A 470 25.09 11.29 -56.92
CA GLY A 470 24.84 9.87 -56.72
C GLY A 470 24.59 9.07 -58.00
N TYR A 471 24.11 7.84 -57.83
CA TYR A 471 23.83 6.91 -58.94
C TYR A 471 22.47 6.24 -58.78
N GLU A 472 21.61 6.38 -59.79
CA GLU A 472 20.41 5.55 -59.99
C GLU A 472 20.77 4.29 -60.76
N MET A 473 20.42 3.12 -60.22
CA MET A 473 20.76 1.81 -60.78
C MET A 473 19.71 1.36 -61.82
N PRO A 474 20.10 0.54 -62.82
CA PRO A 474 19.15 0.00 -63.80
C PRO A 474 18.03 -0.81 -63.15
N THR A 475 16.82 -0.72 -63.71
CA THR A 475 15.65 -1.50 -63.27
C THR A 475 15.60 -2.92 -63.85
N ILE A 476 16.55 -3.24 -64.75
CA ILE A 476 16.67 -4.54 -65.42
C ILE A 476 18.03 -5.18 -65.12
N SER A 477 18.05 -6.51 -65.08
CA SER A 477 19.30 -7.27 -65.02
C SER A 477 20.10 -7.11 -66.32
N GLY A 478 21.43 -7.09 -66.21
CA GLY A 478 22.31 -7.13 -67.37
C GLY A 478 22.34 -8.52 -68.01
N THR A 479 22.65 -8.59 -69.30
CA THR A 479 22.95 -9.84 -69.99
C THR A 479 24.44 -10.16 -69.91
N ALA A 480 24.80 -11.44 -70.13
CA ALA A 480 26.20 -11.86 -70.11
C ALA A 480 27.08 -11.00 -71.06
N GLY A 481 28.24 -10.59 -70.57
CA GLY A 481 29.19 -9.75 -71.32
C GLY A 481 28.93 -8.25 -71.29
N GLN A 482 27.85 -7.79 -70.65
CA GLN A 482 27.62 -6.36 -70.40
C GLN A 482 28.40 -5.88 -69.19
N VAL A 483 28.71 -4.58 -69.20
CA VAL A 483 29.32 -3.86 -68.06
C VAL A 483 28.37 -2.76 -67.60
N LEU A 484 28.35 -2.50 -66.30
CA LEU A 484 27.62 -1.37 -65.74
C LEU A 484 28.47 -0.11 -65.92
N THR A 485 27.90 0.91 -66.56
CA THR A 485 28.60 2.18 -66.85
C THR A 485 27.74 3.36 -66.40
N THR A 486 28.37 4.48 -66.10
CA THR A 486 27.70 5.76 -65.79
C THR A 486 27.81 6.70 -66.98
N ASP A 487 26.78 7.53 -67.19
CA ASP A 487 26.80 8.64 -68.15
C ASP A 487 27.47 9.92 -67.60
N GLY A 488 27.91 9.89 -66.33
CA GLY A 488 28.47 11.06 -65.64
C GLY A 488 27.41 12.07 -65.17
N ALA A 489 26.13 11.81 -65.41
CA ALA A 489 24.99 12.62 -64.95
C ALA A 489 24.16 11.88 -63.86
N GLY A 490 24.71 10.80 -63.30
CA GLY A 490 24.13 10.06 -62.18
C GLY A 490 23.23 8.89 -62.57
N VAL A 491 23.21 8.48 -63.84
CA VAL A 491 22.44 7.31 -64.29
C VAL A 491 23.39 6.17 -64.67
N ALA A 492 23.23 5.02 -64.02
CA ALA A 492 23.94 3.81 -64.39
C ALA A 492 23.13 2.99 -65.42
N THR A 493 23.79 2.49 -66.46
CA THR A 493 23.18 1.66 -67.51
C THR A 493 24.06 0.48 -67.90
N TRP A 494 23.45 -0.63 -68.32
CA TRP A 494 24.17 -1.76 -68.91
C TRP A 494 24.57 -1.42 -70.35
N LYS A 495 25.86 -1.54 -70.65
CA LYS A 495 26.41 -1.35 -72.00
C LYS A 495 27.09 -2.62 -72.49
N GLY A 496 27.08 -2.82 -73.82
CA GLY A 496 27.74 -3.95 -74.47
C GLY A 496 29.24 -3.97 -74.16
N GLY A 497 29.81 -5.17 -74.03
CA GLY A 497 31.23 -5.37 -73.72
C GLY A 497 32.18 -4.92 -74.84
N PHE A 498 33.48 -5.16 -74.62
CA PHE A 498 34.56 -4.80 -75.55
C PHE A 498 34.29 -5.30 -76.98
N VAL A 499 34.32 -4.38 -77.96
CA VAL A 499 34.29 -4.74 -79.39
C VAL A 499 35.72 -5.00 -79.85
N SER A 500 35.99 -6.21 -80.33
CA SER A 500 37.31 -6.59 -80.84
C SER A 500 37.18 -7.59 -81.98
N SER A 501 37.96 -7.41 -83.03
CA SER A 501 38.02 -8.35 -84.14
C SER A 501 39.44 -8.60 -84.62
N ARG A 502 39.68 -9.82 -85.12
CA ARG A 502 40.89 -10.23 -85.83
C ARG A 502 40.47 -11.02 -87.06
N ASN A 503 40.80 -10.48 -88.22
CA ASN A 503 40.32 -10.96 -89.51
C ASN A 503 41.52 -11.29 -90.39
N ILE A 504 41.40 -12.34 -91.19
CA ILE A 504 42.46 -12.90 -92.03
C ILE A 504 41.91 -13.24 -93.43
N LEU A 505 42.80 -13.46 -94.38
CA LEU A 505 42.43 -14.01 -95.69
C LEU A 505 42.18 -15.53 -95.58
N SER A 506 41.21 -16.08 -96.32
CA SER A 506 41.02 -17.55 -96.41
C SER A 506 41.93 -18.21 -97.44
N ALA A 507 42.51 -17.43 -98.36
CA ALA A 507 43.40 -17.87 -99.43
C ALA A 507 44.26 -16.68 -99.90
N ASN A 508 45.31 -16.94 -100.67
CA ASN A 508 46.13 -15.88 -101.27
C ASN A 508 45.27 -14.94 -102.13
N GLN A 509 45.61 -13.66 -102.15
CA GLN A 509 44.90 -12.65 -102.93
C GLN A 509 45.84 -11.98 -103.93
N ILE A 510 45.55 -12.11 -105.22
CA ILE A 510 46.20 -11.34 -106.28
C ILE A 510 45.53 -9.97 -106.37
N LEU A 511 46.29 -8.88 -106.40
CA LEU A 511 45.74 -7.52 -106.52
C LEU A 511 45.15 -7.24 -107.91
N GLY A 512 45.71 -7.83 -108.97
CA GLY A 512 45.09 -7.92 -110.30
C GLY A 512 45.05 -6.60 -111.09
N SER A 513 45.56 -5.49 -110.54
CA SER A 513 45.69 -4.21 -111.22
C SER A 513 46.88 -3.45 -110.64
N ALA A 514 47.76 -2.97 -111.51
CA ALA A 514 48.93 -2.21 -111.09
C ALA A 514 48.53 -0.80 -110.61
N ASP A 515 49.18 -0.39 -109.52
CA ASP A 515 49.18 0.95 -108.92
C ASP A 515 47.80 1.53 -108.58
N THR A 516 46.89 0.69 -108.10
CA THR A 516 45.59 1.10 -107.57
C THR A 516 45.32 0.46 -106.21
N TRP A 517 44.48 1.10 -105.38
CA TRP A 517 44.07 0.57 -104.09
C TRP A 517 43.03 -0.53 -104.29
N ILE A 518 43.41 -1.75 -103.96
CA ILE A 518 42.56 -2.93 -104.01
C ILE A 518 42.22 -3.37 -102.59
N LYS A 519 40.93 -3.56 -102.34
CA LYS A 519 40.44 -3.99 -101.03
C LYS A 519 40.92 -5.40 -100.69
N LEU A 520 41.38 -5.61 -99.47
CA LEU A 520 41.74 -6.94 -98.99
C LEU A 520 40.49 -7.76 -98.64
N ASN A 521 40.44 -8.99 -99.12
CA ASN A 521 39.33 -9.93 -98.94
C ASN A 521 39.49 -10.68 -97.61
N MET A 522 39.49 -9.95 -96.51
CA MET A 522 39.66 -10.47 -95.14
C MET A 522 38.44 -11.28 -94.67
N ASN A 523 38.11 -12.33 -95.42
CA ASN A 523 36.84 -13.06 -95.41
C ASN A 523 36.73 -14.15 -94.35
N ASN A 524 37.73 -14.27 -93.46
CA ASN A 524 37.70 -15.20 -92.34
C ASN A 524 38.01 -14.46 -91.03
N SER A 525 37.10 -14.53 -90.06
CA SER A 525 37.24 -13.86 -88.78
C SER A 525 37.61 -14.86 -87.69
N VAL A 526 38.78 -14.67 -87.07
CA VAL A 526 39.30 -15.51 -85.97
C VAL A 526 38.76 -15.03 -84.62
N ILE A 527 38.56 -13.72 -84.49
CA ILE A 527 37.94 -13.07 -83.34
C ILE A 527 36.91 -12.09 -83.88
N ASN A 528 35.69 -12.13 -83.36
CA ASN A 528 34.64 -11.16 -83.67
C ASN A 528 33.79 -10.83 -82.43
N ALA A 529 34.44 -10.46 -81.33
CA ALA A 529 33.78 -10.07 -80.11
C ALA A 529 32.99 -8.77 -80.34
N GLY A 530 31.70 -8.78 -80.01
CA GLY A 530 30.79 -7.66 -80.30
C GLY A 530 30.24 -7.64 -81.72
N ASN A 531 30.53 -8.66 -82.55
CA ASN A 531 30.02 -8.81 -83.92
C ASN A 531 30.24 -7.59 -84.83
N GLY A 532 31.32 -6.82 -84.60
CA GLY A 532 31.62 -5.63 -85.39
C GLY A 532 32.20 -5.92 -86.78
N TYR A 533 32.75 -7.12 -87.03
CA TYR A 533 33.31 -7.44 -88.35
C TYR A 533 32.34 -8.25 -89.22
N ASN A 534 32.18 -7.83 -90.47
CA ASN A 534 31.41 -8.53 -91.49
C ASN A 534 32.35 -9.13 -92.56
N SER A 535 32.50 -10.45 -92.55
CA SER A 535 33.38 -11.19 -93.47
C SER A 535 32.83 -11.33 -94.90
N THR A 536 31.54 -11.05 -95.11
CA THR A 536 30.96 -11.03 -96.47
C THR A 536 31.31 -9.72 -97.17
N THR A 537 31.19 -8.61 -96.45
CA THR A 537 31.54 -7.28 -96.96
C THR A 537 32.98 -6.91 -96.69
N ASN A 538 33.78 -7.73 -96.00
CA ASN A 538 35.19 -7.50 -95.68
C ASN A 538 35.45 -6.15 -94.97
N ARG A 539 34.61 -5.78 -94.00
CA ARG A 539 34.71 -4.50 -93.27
C ARG A 539 34.34 -4.65 -91.80
N PHE A 540 34.94 -3.80 -90.99
CA PHE A 540 34.51 -3.59 -89.61
C PHE A 540 33.48 -2.46 -89.58
N GLU A 541 32.37 -2.65 -88.88
CA GLU A 541 31.26 -1.72 -88.67
C GLU A 541 31.02 -1.59 -87.17
N SER A 542 30.76 -0.38 -86.69
CA SER A 542 30.35 -0.18 -85.29
C SER A 542 28.98 0.48 -85.23
N SER A 543 28.04 -0.09 -84.46
CA SER A 543 26.72 0.49 -84.23
C SER A 543 26.74 1.70 -83.28
N GLU A 544 27.85 1.91 -82.57
CA GLU A 544 28.05 3.02 -81.64
C GLU A 544 29.26 3.85 -82.07
N ALA A 545 29.25 5.15 -81.75
CA ALA A 545 30.44 5.97 -81.91
C ALA A 545 31.51 5.52 -80.90
N GLY A 546 32.77 5.56 -81.28
CA GLY A 546 33.85 5.17 -80.39
C GLY A 546 35.23 5.37 -81.01
N ILE A 547 36.24 5.20 -80.16
CA ILE A 547 37.64 5.28 -80.56
C ILE A 547 38.18 3.87 -80.71
N PHE A 548 38.71 3.54 -81.88
CA PHE A 548 39.19 2.19 -82.23
C PHE A 548 40.67 2.19 -82.55
N LYS A 549 41.41 1.23 -82.01
CA LYS A 549 42.76 0.92 -82.47
C LYS A 549 42.65 -0.07 -83.63
N VAL A 550 43.22 0.30 -84.76
CA VAL A 550 43.28 -0.53 -85.97
C VAL A 550 44.73 -0.90 -86.24
N ASN A 551 44.97 -2.18 -86.50
CA ASN A 551 46.26 -2.70 -86.95
C ASN A 551 46.03 -3.63 -88.14
N ALA A 552 46.66 -3.35 -89.27
CA ALA A 552 46.58 -4.19 -90.44
C ALA A 552 47.95 -4.46 -91.03
N GLN A 553 48.14 -5.69 -91.51
CA GLN A 553 49.37 -6.12 -92.14
C GLN A 553 49.08 -7.07 -93.31
N PHE A 554 49.94 -7.02 -94.32
CA PHE A 554 50.03 -8.09 -95.30
C PHE A 554 51.48 -8.54 -95.51
N HIS A 555 51.62 -9.77 -96.01
CA HIS A 555 52.87 -10.35 -96.48
C HIS A 555 52.71 -10.85 -97.92
N SER A 556 53.77 -10.83 -98.73
CA SER A 556 53.73 -11.39 -100.09
C SER A 556 53.93 -12.90 -100.11
N THR A 557 53.36 -13.61 -101.10
CA THR A 557 53.60 -15.05 -101.28
C THR A 557 55.00 -15.33 -101.80
N ASN A 558 55.38 -14.62 -102.86
CA ASN A 558 56.65 -14.78 -103.56
C ASN A 558 57.65 -13.69 -103.13
N SER A 559 58.92 -13.94 -103.45
CA SER A 559 59.91 -12.88 -103.47
C SER A 559 59.69 -12.00 -104.68
N TYR A 560 59.69 -10.69 -104.47
CA TYR A 560 59.49 -9.70 -105.51
C TYR A 560 60.82 -9.00 -105.79
N GLY A 561 61.05 -8.65 -107.06
CA GLY A 561 62.28 -8.01 -107.52
C GLY A 561 62.37 -6.53 -107.14
N ASN A 562 63.45 -5.90 -107.60
CA ASN A 562 63.76 -4.50 -107.28
C ASN A 562 62.71 -3.52 -107.84
N ASP A 563 62.46 -2.46 -107.08
CA ASP A 563 61.68 -1.27 -107.43
C ASP A 563 60.18 -1.50 -107.61
N ILE A 564 59.63 -2.46 -106.85
CA ILE A 564 58.17 -2.63 -106.72
C ILE A 564 57.67 -1.72 -105.59
N PHE A 565 56.85 -0.74 -105.95
CA PHE A 565 56.17 0.13 -105.01
C PHE A 565 54.98 -0.62 -104.41
N THR A 566 54.92 -0.77 -103.09
CA THR A 566 53.77 -1.37 -102.42
C THR A 566 53.30 -0.54 -101.24
N GLY A 567 51.99 -0.61 -100.98
CA GLY A 567 51.38 0.11 -99.87
C GLY A 567 50.22 -0.65 -99.25
N ILE A 568 49.98 -0.37 -97.97
CA ILE A 568 48.80 -0.79 -97.22
C ILE A 568 48.13 0.46 -96.63
N SER A 569 46.80 0.48 -96.60
CA SER A 569 46.05 1.62 -96.08
C SER A 569 44.80 1.19 -95.32
N ILE A 570 44.50 1.96 -94.27
CA ILE A 570 43.24 1.95 -93.54
C ILE A 570 42.33 2.97 -94.22
N PHE A 571 41.18 2.49 -94.69
CA PHE A 571 40.10 3.32 -95.20
C PHE A 571 39.01 3.43 -94.14
N VAL A 572 38.53 4.65 -93.90
CA VAL A 572 37.40 4.94 -93.02
C VAL A 572 36.31 5.57 -93.87
N ASN A 573 35.12 4.95 -93.88
CA ASN A 573 33.99 5.38 -94.71
C ASN A 573 34.36 5.61 -96.20
N GLY A 574 35.24 4.77 -96.75
CA GLY A 574 35.67 4.84 -98.15
C GLY A 574 36.79 5.84 -98.47
N VAL A 575 37.33 6.56 -97.47
CA VAL A 575 38.45 7.50 -97.65
C VAL A 575 39.71 6.98 -96.96
N ILE A 576 40.89 7.19 -97.56
CA ILE A 576 42.18 6.89 -96.94
C ILE A 576 42.30 7.68 -95.62
N TYR A 577 42.44 6.96 -94.51
CA TYR A 577 42.64 7.53 -93.18
C TYR A 577 44.10 7.47 -92.75
N ALA A 578 44.77 6.35 -93.02
CA ALA A 578 46.20 6.17 -92.79
C ALA A 578 46.78 5.24 -93.85
N GLU A 579 48.03 5.47 -94.25
CA GLU A 579 48.73 4.60 -95.20
C GLU A 579 50.20 4.41 -94.82
N HIS A 580 50.77 3.30 -95.28
CA HIS A 580 52.21 3.09 -95.31
C HIS A 580 52.58 2.50 -96.67
N SER A 581 53.36 3.26 -97.45
CA SER A 581 53.73 2.89 -98.82
C SER A 581 55.19 3.22 -99.09
N VAL A 582 55.94 2.22 -99.56
CA VAL A 582 57.38 2.33 -99.82
C VAL A 582 57.81 1.37 -100.93
N ASN A 583 58.88 1.74 -101.62
CA ASN A 583 59.54 0.87 -102.60
C ASN A 583 60.18 -0.34 -101.91
N HIS A 584 60.07 -1.51 -102.53
CA HIS A 584 60.86 -2.69 -102.18
C HIS A 584 62.10 -2.73 -103.09
N HIS A 585 63.28 -2.87 -102.47
CA HIS A 585 64.54 -3.05 -103.19
C HIS A 585 65.12 -4.43 -102.83
N ASN A 586 65.89 -5.01 -103.76
CA ASN A 586 66.40 -6.40 -103.72
C ASN A 586 65.31 -7.47 -103.89
N ASN A 587 65.73 -8.73 -103.98
CA ASN A 587 64.83 -9.87 -104.11
C ASN A 587 64.47 -10.40 -102.72
N GLY A 588 63.20 -10.29 -102.32
CA GLY A 588 62.73 -10.81 -101.05
C GLY A 588 61.21 -10.83 -100.93
N GLN A 589 60.69 -11.59 -99.97
CA GLN A 589 59.30 -11.44 -99.56
C GLN A 589 59.14 -10.10 -98.84
N LEU A 590 58.02 -9.43 -99.06
CA LEU A 590 57.78 -8.12 -98.50
C LEU A 590 56.61 -8.14 -97.51
N TYR A 591 56.71 -7.25 -96.52
CA TYR A 591 55.67 -7.02 -95.52
C TYR A 591 55.33 -5.53 -95.49
N ARG A 592 54.07 -5.21 -95.24
CA ARG A 592 53.62 -3.84 -94.97
C ARG A 592 52.64 -3.87 -93.82
N ASN A 593 52.86 -3.00 -92.84
CA ASN A 593 51.98 -2.79 -91.70
C ASN A 593 51.50 -1.33 -91.67
N VAL A 594 50.27 -1.12 -91.22
CA VAL A 594 49.72 0.19 -90.87
C VAL A 594 48.93 0.06 -89.57
N THR A 595 49.11 1.02 -88.66
CA THR A 595 48.37 1.11 -87.41
C THR A 595 47.85 2.53 -87.25
N ALA A 596 46.61 2.69 -86.80
CA ALA A 596 46.04 3.99 -86.49
C ALA A 596 45.03 3.90 -85.34
N THR A 597 44.84 5.01 -84.64
CA THR A 597 43.69 5.22 -83.77
C THR A 597 42.64 5.98 -84.57
N VAL A 598 41.46 5.40 -84.70
CA VAL A 598 40.37 5.88 -85.54
C VAL A 598 39.21 6.30 -84.64
N ASP A 599 38.81 7.56 -84.73
CA ASP A 599 37.52 8.01 -84.22
C ASP A 599 36.45 7.65 -85.26
N LEU A 600 35.56 6.73 -84.91
CA LEU A 600 34.54 6.20 -85.82
C LEU A 600 33.15 6.63 -85.33
N PRO A 601 32.36 7.34 -86.15
CA PRO A 601 30.98 7.65 -85.78
C PRO A 601 30.12 6.39 -85.76
N ALA A 602 28.96 6.47 -85.09
CA ALA A 602 27.98 5.38 -85.09
C ALA A 602 27.57 5.01 -86.53
N ASN A 603 27.54 3.71 -86.81
CA ASN A 603 27.35 3.09 -88.13
C ASN A 603 28.45 3.39 -89.17
N GLY A 604 29.60 3.94 -88.75
CA GLY A 604 30.78 4.05 -89.60
C GLY A 604 31.46 2.70 -89.85
N PHE A 605 32.30 2.62 -90.88
CA PHE A 605 33.03 1.41 -91.23
C PHE A 605 34.52 1.62 -91.56
N ILE A 606 35.30 0.56 -91.37
CA ILE A 606 36.75 0.49 -91.59
C ILE A 606 37.07 -0.67 -92.52
N GLU A 607 37.91 -0.41 -93.53
CA GLU A 607 38.34 -1.36 -94.54
C GLU A 607 39.85 -1.26 -94.75
N ILE A 608 40.48 -2.37 -95.16
CA ILE A 608 41.92 -2.39 -95.47
C ILE A 608 42.11 -2.59 -96.97
N PHE A 609 42.97 -1.76 -97.54
CA PHE A 609 43.34 -1.81 -98.95
C PHE A 609 44.86 -2.01 -99.08
N ALA A 610 45.28 -2.65 -100.16
CA ALA A 610 46.67 -2.76 -100.56
C ALA A 610 46.86 -2.25 -102.00
N ARG A 611 48.06 -1.78 -102.31
CA ARG A 611 48.48 -1.36 -103.65
C ARG A 611 49.83 -1.95 -103.98
N SER A 612 50.07 -2.21 -105.26
CA SER A 612 51.37 -2.61 -105.78
C SER A 612 51.55 -2.08 -107.20
N SER A 613 52.75 -1.63 -107.57
CA SER A 613 53.09 -1.31 -108.97
C SER A 613 53.22 -2.55 -109.85
N ASP A 614 53.22 -3.76 -109.28
CA ASP A 614 53.15 -5.03 -110.00
C ASP A 614 51.70 -5.56 -110.02
N SER A 615 51.14 -5.75 -111.22
CA SER A 615 49.77 -6.26 -111.42
C SER A 615 49.60 -7.72 -110.98
N ASN A 616 50.68 -8.49 -110.90
CA ASN A 616 50.69 -9.88 -110.44
C ASN A 616 51.13 -9.99 -108.97
N PHE A 617 51.09 -8.89 -108.22
CA PHE A 617 51.39 -8.91 -106.80
C PHE A 617 50.35 -9.74 -106.04
N GLU A 618 50.82 -10.77 -105.35
CA GLU A 618 50.02 -11.73 -104.61
C GLU A 618 50.36 -11.66 -103.12
N ILE A 619 49.32 -11.43 -102.33
CA ILE A 619 49.36 -11.40 -100.88
C ILE A 619 49.12 -12.81 -100.35
N ASP A 620 49.97 -13.21 -99.41
CA ASP A 620 49.90 -14.48 -98.69
C ASP A 620 48.67 -14.55 -97.78
N GLY A 621 47.93 -15.65 -97.89
CA GLY A 621 46.76 -15.97 -97.07
C GLY A 621 47.07 -16.42 -95.64
N SER A 622 48.34 -16.47 -95.22
CA SER A 622 48.73 -16.87 -93.87
C SER A 622 48.14 -15.95 -92.78
N GLY A 623 47.22 -16.47 -91.97
CA GLY A 623 46.59 -15.74 -90.86
C GLY A 623 47.51 -15.32 -89.70
N VAL A 624 48.77 -15.77 -89.72
CA VAL A 624 49.82 -15.30 -88.80
C VAL A 624 50.49 -14.01 -89.31
N LYS A 625 50.55 -13.83 -90.63
CA LYS A 625 51.32 -12.75 -91.29
C LYS A 625 50.44 -11.67 -91.93
N THR A 626 49.27 -12.05 -92.43
CA THR A 626 48.30 -11.15 -93.06
C THR A 626 47.04 -11.09 -92.21
N TYR A 627 46.77 -9.93 -91.62
CA TYR A 627 45.68 -9.75 -90.68
C TYR A 627 45.15 -8.31 -90.66
N PHE A 628 43.92 -8.16 -90.18
CA PHE A 628 43.23 -6.90 -89.91
C PHE A 628 42.57 -7.01 -88.54
N GLU A 629 43.10 -6.27 -87.59
CA GLU A 629 42.64 -6.22 -86.21
C GLU A 629 42.02 -4.86 -85.88
N VAL A 630 40.91 -4.89 -85.14
CA VAL A 630 40.24 -3.70 -84.62
C VAL A 630 39.88 -3.94 -83.16
N GLN A 631 40.20 -3.00 -82.28
CA GLN A 631 39.80 -3.04 -80.87
C GLN A 631 39.23 -1.68 -80.46
N ARG A 632 38.04 -1.67 -79.86
CA ARG A 632 37.48 -0.47 -79.24
C ARG A 632 38.26 -0.12 -77.98
N LEU A 633 38.65 1.15 -77.85
CA LEU A 633 39.32 1.71 -76.69
C LEU A 633 38.34 2.44 -75.77
N PHE A 634 37.42 3.22 -76.35
CA PHE A 634 36.41 4.04 -75.65
C PHE A 634 35.08 4.02 -76.41
#